data_AF-A0A2A3YKK7-F1
#
_entry.id   AF-A0A2A3YKK7-F1
#
_cell.length_a   1.000
_cell.length_b   1.000
_cell.length_c   1.000
_cell.angle_alpha   90.00
_cell.angle_beta   90.00
_cell.angle_gamma   90.00
#
_symmetry.space_group_name_H-M   'P 1'
#
loop_
_entity.id
_entity.type
_entity.pdbx_description
1 polymer ?
#
loop_
_entity_poly.entity_id
_entity_poly.type
_entity_poly.pdbx_seq_one_letter_code
_entity_poly.pdbx_strand_id
1 'polypeptide(L)'
;MEATEDTEPTEHTERTGHTDDTGDTEYTVRLLVNAPDGSIVADASARATDSSAQLEAAVADAQLWWPRGYGEQPLYDVRVELRDAEGALLDSQEHRVGFRTAGAVEEPDEIGTSFTVVVNGAPILAKGANWIPDDCFPSRLTGEDYRAAVADAVDAGMNILRIWGGGLYASEELYALCDELGIMVWQDFAMACAAYSELEPLRSEVIAEAREHIVRLAWHPALVHWNGSNENVEGYYHWGWKDMLPEGQGWGNAYYTEIFPALLAELDPSRSFTPSSPYSRPMVDQPRHPDHGTVHNWVAWASEDDNDYTRYRDTIPRFSAEFGYQGPANWATIARALTERPLEADSEAMLSHQKAVGGQDKLRRGMAPHLPEVDGFEAFHFATQLNQARALICGIGHYLSYWPRCGGTIVWQLNDCWPVTSWAAVDGDRRRKLLWYALRDLYAPLLITVQPRASGPVVSVVNDRPDPLVGDVRLRRQTLAGQVLAEALLELDAPARSAVTLPVPPELLAPQDARDQVLVVEAAGSRCVHFFAEDRDSALVAGAYEASARAVEGGVEISVRATGTVRDLCVLADKVDPDAVAETQLHTLLPGEEVSIRVRTTSSEPPEAYLASTVLMSANDLVT
;
A
#
# COMPACT_ATOMS: atom_id res chain seq x y z
N MET A 1 -16.32 50.18 -53.02
CA MET A 1 -14.95 49.78 -53.42
C MET A 1 -14.33 49.22 -52.17
N GLU A 2 -13.94 47.95 -52.24
CA GLU A 2 -13.18 47.16 -51.26
C GLU A 2 -13.86 46.90 -49.90
N ALA A 3 -13.77 45.75 -49.24
CA ALA A 3 -13.55 44.31 -49.52
C ALA A 3 -13.09 43.72 -48.17
N THR A 4 -13.55 42.51 -47.82
CA THR A 4 -12.90 41.43 -47.01
C THR A 4 -14.02 40.57 -46.41
N GLU A 5 -14.33 39.41 -47.00
CA GLU A 5 -13.74 38.07 -46.77
C GLU A 5 -14.32 37.38 -45.52
N ASP A 6 -15.40 36.62 -45.75
CA ASP A 6 -15.90 35.56 -44.87
C ASP A 6 -15.56 34.20 -45.49
N THR A 7 -14.90 33.34 -44.72
CA THR A 7 -14.86 31.89 -44.95
C THR A 7 -15.01 31.17 -43.62
N GLU A 8 -16.20 30.64 -43.36
CA GLU A 8 -16.46 29.60 -42.35
C GLU A 8 -16.33 28.20 -43.00
N PRO A 9 -15.86 27.18 -42.25
CA PRO A 9 -15.86 25.80 -42.71
C PRO A 9 -17.15 25.05 -42.34
N THR A 10 -17.53 24.17 -43.26
CA THR A 10 -18.67 23.23 -43.24
C THR A 10 -18.59 22.18 -42.13
N GLU A 11 -19.63 22.09 -41.30
CA GLU A 11 -19.96 20.90 -40.50
C GLU A 11 -20.76 19.89 -41.34
N HIS A 12 -20.25 18.65 -41.38
CA HIS A 12 -20.95 17.51 -41.95
C HIS A 12 -22.03 17.01 -40.99
N THR A 13 -23.29 17.27 -41.32
CA THR A 13 -24.46 16.66 -40.68
C THR A 13 -24.82 15.36 -41.42
N GLU A 14 -24.65 14.21 -40.78
CA GLU A 14 -25.33 12.99 -41.22
C GLU A 14 -26.78 13.02 -40.71
N ARG A 15 -27.68 13.44 -41.61
CA ARG A 15 -29.12 13.26 -41.48
C ARG A 15 -29.47 11.80 -41.79
N THR A 16 -29.76 11.00 -40.78
CA THR A 16 -30.67 9.86 -40.93
C THR A 16 -32.09 10.35 -40.66
N GLY A 17 -32.91 10.37 -41.70
CA GLY A 17 -34.32 10.71 -41.57
C GLY A 17 -35.07 9.66 -40.76
N HIS A 18 -35.69 10.10 -39.67
CA HIS A 18 -36.88 9.49 -39.13
C HIS A 18 -37.87 10.60 -38.83
N THR A 19 -39.02 10.47 -39.47
CA THR A 19 -40.24 11.25 -39.25
C THR A 19 -40.67 11.14 -37.79
N ASP A 20 -41.09 12.28 -37.24
CA ASP A 20 -41.90 12.38 -36.02
C ASP A 20 -43.13 11.47 -36.15
N ASP A 21 -43.03 10.25 -35.62
CA ASP A 21 -44.18 9.44 -35.23
C ASP A 21 -44.16 9.35 -33.71
N THR A 22 -44.98 10.16 -33.06
CA THR A 22 -45.19 10.17 -31.60
C THR A 22 -46.07 9.01 -31.16
N GLY A 23 -45.74 7.81 -31.65
CA GLY A 23 -46.20 6.58 -31.03
C GLY A 23 -45.41 6.39 -29.73
N ASP A 24 -46.10 6.41 -28.59
CA ASP A 24 -45.57 5.94 -27.30
C ASP A 24 -44.97 4.54 -27.52
N THR A 25 -43.67 4.47 -27.79
CA THR A 25 -42.98 3.19 -27.96
C THR A 25 -42.71 2.69 -26.55
N GLU A 26 -43.57 1.80 -26.06
CA GLU A 26 -43.46 1.25 -24.71
C GLU A 26 -42.25 0.32 -24.63
N TYR A 27 -41.17 0.77 -23.97
CA TYR A 27 -40.04 -0.09 -23.61
C TYR A 27 -40.23 -0.69 -22.23
N THR A 28 -39.76 -1.91 -22.04
CA THR A 28 -39.66 -2.55 -20.72
C THR A 28 -38.20 -2.73 -20.35
N VAL A 29 -37.83 -2.24 -19.16
CA VAL A 29 -36.54 -2.55 -18.55
C VAL A 29 -36.74 -3.72 -17.60
N ARG A 30 -35.88 -4.73 -17.67
CA ARG A 30 -35.86 -5.88 -16.75
C ARG A 30 -34.52 -5.96 -16.03
N LEU A 31 -34.57 -6.17 -14.73
CA LEU A 31 -33.43 -6.37 -13.83
C LEU A 31 -33.43 -7.82 -13.38
N LEU A 32 -32.34 -8.53 -13.64
CA LEU A 32 -32.08 -9.89 -13.16
C LEU A 32 -30.87 -9.86 -12.23
N VAL A 33 -30.97 -10.51 -11.08
CA VAL A 33 -29.86 -10.66 -10.13
C VAL A 33 -29.62 -12.15 -9.92
N ASN A 34 -28.43 -12.61 -10.28
CA ASN A 34 -27.97 -13.98 -10.06
C ASN A 34 -27.04 -14.03 -8.85
N ALA A 35 -27.24 -15.01 -7.98
CA ALA A 35 -26.32 -15.33 -6.90
C ALA A 35 -25.01 -15.92 -7.43
N PRO A 36 -23.96 -15.99 -6.59
CA PRO A 36 -22.68 -16.62 -6.98
C PRO A 36 -22.80 -18.07 -7.46
N ASP A 37 -23.87 -18.78 -7.08
CA ASP A 37 -24.15 -20.15 -7.54
C ASP A 37 -24.92 -20.21 -8.88
N GLY A 38 -25.21 -19.06 -9.48
CA GLY A 38 -25.94 -18.90 -10.73
C GLY A 38 -27.46 -18.90 -10.60
N SER A 39 -28.01 -19.03 -9.39
CA SER A 39 -29.46 -18.99 -9.18
C SER A 39 -30.01 -17.55 -9.28
N ILE A 40 -31.17 -17.37 -9.92
CA ILE A 40 -31.85 -16.07 -9.96
C ILE A 40 -32.45 -15.79 -8.58
N VAL A 41 -31.98 -14.75 -7.91
CA VAL A 41 -32.44 -14.33 -6.58
C VAL A 41 -33.32 -13.09 -6.61
N ALA A 42 -33.31 -12.33 -7.71
CA ALA A 42 -34.29 -11.28 -7.95
C ALA A 42 -34.57 -11.09 -9.45
N ASP A 43 -35.82 -10.74 -9.76
CA ASP A 43 -36.31 -10.47 -11.11
C ASP A 43 -37.37 -9.37 -11.01
N ALA A 44 -37.08 -8.20 -11.57
CA ALA A 44 -37.96 -7.05 -11.56
C ALA A 44 -38.08 -6.48 -12.97
N SER A 45 -39.24 -5.92 -13.31
CA SER A 45 -39.44 -5.25 -14.58
C SER A 45 -40.27 -4.00 -14.40
N ALA A 46 -39.91 -2.93 -15.11
CA ALA A 46 -40.66 -1.69 -15.14
C ALA A 46 -40.76 -1.18 -16.58
N ARG A 47 -41.83 -0.43 -16.86
CA ARG A 47 -41.94 0.31 -18.11
C ARG A 47 -41.00 1.52 -18.03
N ALA A 48 -40.27 1.81 -19.09
CA ALA A 48 -39.54 3.05 -19.20
C ALA A 48 -40.53 4.18 -19.51
N THR A 49 -40.45 5.28 -18.75
CA THR A 49 -41.17 6.53 -19.06
C THR A 49 -40.16 7.54 -19.56
N ASP A 50 -40.44 8.13 -20.73
CA ASP A 50 -39.50 8.96 -21.47
C ASP A 50 -38.21 8.20 -21.85
N SER A 51 -37.12 8.42 -21.12
CA SER A 51 -35.79 7.81 -21.30
C SER A 51 -35.20 7.22 -20.03
N SER A 52 -36.02 6.99 -18.99
CA SER A 52 -35.55 6.44 -17.70
C SER A 52 -36.53 5.43 -17.11
N ALA A 53 -36.01 4.51 -16.30
CA ALA A 53 -36.79 3.56 -15.52
C ALA A 53 -36.14 3.38 -14.14
N GLN A 54 -36.95 3.27 -13.09
CA GLN A 54 -36.50 2.89 -11.76
C GLN A 54 -37.03 1.51 -11.42
N LEU A 55 -36.15 0.62 -10.99
CA LEU A 55 -36.49 -0.73 -10.55
C LEU A 55 -36.02 -0.92 -9.13
N GLU A 56 -36.81 -1.64 -8.33
CA GLU A 56 -36.44 -2.07 -6.99
C GLU A 56 -36.50 -3.60 -6.94
N ALA A 57 -35.40 -4.21 -6.52
CA ALA A 57 -35.27 -5.65 -6.37
C ALA A 57 -34.61 -5.95 -5.02
N ALA A 58 -35.33 -6.67 -4.16
CA ALA A 58 -34.82 -7.07 -2.86
C ALA A 58 -34.22 -8.47 -2.93
N VAL A 59 -32.96 -8.61 -2.51
CA VAL A 59 -32.29 -9.91 -2.33
C VAL A 59 -32.33 -10.27 -0.84
N ALA A 60 -33.25 -11.16 -0.47
CA ALA A 60 -33.35 -11.64 0.91
C ALA A 60 -32.11 -12.48 1.27
N ASP A 61 -31.64 -12.34 2.51
CA ASP A 61 -30.50 -13.11 3.05
C ASP A 61 -29.24 -13.08 2.17
N ALA A 62 -28.96 -11.92 1.58
CA ALA A 62 -27.82 -11.72 0.70
C ALA A 62 -26.50 -12.09 1.39
N GLN A 63 -25.70 -12.96 0.75
CA GLN A 63 -24.32 -13.21 1.14
C GLN A 63 -23.52 -11.91 1.00
N LEU A 64 -22.95 -11.44 2.11
CA LEU A 64 -22.23 -10.16 2.14
C LEU A 64 -20.80 -10.31 1.62
N TRP A 65 -20.34 -9.31 0.86
CA TRP A 65 -18.95 -9.17 0.47
C TRP A 65 -18.12 -8.66 1.66
N TRP A 66 -16.97 -9.29 1.92
CA TRP A 66 -16.03 -8.90 2.97
C TRP A 66 -14.64 -8.64 2.38
N PRO A 67 -13.87 -7.71 2.96
CA PRO A 67 -12.47 -7.56 2.61
C PRO A 67 -11.66 -8.77 3.04
N ARG A 68 -10.52 -8.95 2.38
CA ARG A 68 -9.62 -10.07 2.60
C ARG A 68 -9.24 -10.17 4.08
N GLY A 69 -9.37 -11.39 4.62
CA GLY A 69 -9.09 -11.69 6.01
C GLY A 69 -10.27 -11.51 6.96
N TYR A 70 -11.42 -11.01 6.49
CA TYR A 70 -12.64 -10.82 7.30
C TYR A 70 -13.83 -11.65 6.84
N GLY A 71 -13.74 -12.29 5.66
CA GLY A 71 -14.75 -13.20 5.13
C GLY A 71 -14.48 -13.50 3.65
N GLU A 72 -15.48 -14.08 2.99
CA GLU A 72 -15.47 -14.36 1.55
C GLU A 72 -15.94 -13.15 0.72
N GLN A 73 -15.73 -13.20 -0.59
CA GLN A 73 -16.05 -12.14 -1.55
C GLN A 73 -17.19 -12.58 -2.52
N PRO A 74 -18.41 -12.90 -2.06
CA PRO A 74 -19.51 -13.24 -2.97
C PRO A 74 -19.83 -12.08 -3.92
N LEU A 75 -19.83 -12.37 -5.22
CA LEU A 75 -20.21 -11.45 -6.29
C LEU A 75 -21.46 -11.96 -7.00
N TYR A 76 -22.44 -11.08 -7.18
CA TYR A 76 -23.70 -11.33 -7.86
C TYR A 76 -23.64 -10.73 -9.25
N ASP A 77 -24.18 -11.43 -10.24
CA ASP A 77 -24.33 -10.89 -11.59
C ASP A 77 -25.66 -10.14 -11.69
N VAL A 78 -25.57 -8.84 -11.97
CA VAL A 78 -26.72 -7.96 -12.20
C VAL A 78 -26.81 -7.69 -13.69
N ARG A 79 -27.90 -8.12 -14.30
CA ARG A 79 -28.18 -7.93 -15.72
C ARG A 79 -29.38 -7.01 -15.89
N VAL A 80 -29.17 -5.91 -16.59
CA VAL A 80 -30.22 -4.96 -16.98
C VAL A 80 -30.50 -5.12 -18.46
N GLU A 81 -31.74 -5.41 -18.81
CA GLU A 81 -32.19 -5.64 -20.19
C GLU A 81 -33.19 -4.57 -20.62
N LEU A 82 -32.97 -3.96 -21.77
CA LEU A 82 -33.95 -3.12 -22.45
C LEU A 82 -34.69 -3.94 -23.50
N ARG A 83 -36.02 -3.96 -23.44
CA ARG A 83 -36.88 -4.73 -24.34
C ARG A 83 -37.93 -3.84 -25.01
N ASP A 84 -38.28 -4.15 -26.25
CA ASP A 84 -39.38 -3.49 -26.98
C ASP A 84 -40.76 -3.93 -26.48
N ALA A 85 -41.82 -3.37 -27.08
CA ALA A 85 -43.21 -3.65 -26.72
C ALA A 85 -43.60 -5.12 -26.98
N GLU A 86 -42.95 -5.77 -27.96
CA GLU A 86 -43.12 -7.18 -28.30
C GLU A 86 -42.29 -8.11 -27.40
N GLY A 87 -41.44 -7.56 -26.53
CA GLY A 87 -40.58 -8.26 -25.59
C GLY A 87 -39.23 -8.70 -26.17
N ALA A 88 -38.87 -8.29 -27.38
CA ALA A 88 -37.56 -8.55 -27.96
C ALA A 88 -36.48 -7.76 -27.22
N LEU A 89 -35.31 -8.39 -27.02
CA LEU A 89 -34.15 -7.74 -26.38
C LEU A 89 -33.53 -6.74 -27.36
N LEU A 90 -33.46 -5.47 -26.95
CA LEU A 90 -32.82 -4.40 -27.71
C LEU A 90 -31.38 -4.18 -27.27
N ASP A 91 -31.15 -4.17 -25.95
CA ASP A 91 -29.82 -4.00 -25.36
C ASP A 91 -29.74 -4.67 -23.98
N SER A 92 -28.52 -4.97 -23.52
CA SER A 92 -28.27 -5.47 -22.17
C SER A 92 -26.93 -5.01 -21.62
N GLN A 93 -26.91 -4.66 -20.34
CA GLN A 93 -25.69 -4.39 -19.57
C GLN A 93 -25.58 -5.38 -18.42
N GLU A 94 -24.36 -5.81 -18.12
CA GLU A 94 -24.05 -6.74 -17.04
C GLU A 94 -23.00 -6.14 -16.10
N HIS A 95 -23.27 -6.19 -14.80
CA HIS A 95 -22.39 -5.70 -13.75
C HIS A 95 -22.24 -6.76 -12.68
N ARG A 96 -21.05 -6.87 -12.10
CA ARG A 96 -20.84 -7.68 -10.88
C ARG A 96 -20.91 -6.78 -9.66
N VAL A 97 -21.67 -7.19 -8.65
CA VAL A 97 -21.86 -6.42 -7.42
C VAL A 97 -21.62 -7.29 -6.19
N GLY A 98 -21.19 -6.67 -5.10
CA GLY A 98 -21.13 -7.31 -3.79
C GLY A 98 -21.99 -6.53 -2.80
N PHE A 99 -22.85 -7.22 -2.05
CA PHE A 99 -23.68 -6.59 -1.03
C PHE A 99 -22.84 -6.34 0.23
N ARG A 100 -22.69 -5.08 0.64
CA ARG A 100 -21.97 -4.67 1.85
C ARG A 100 -22.32 -3.24 2.23
N THR A 101 -22.16 -2.92 3.51
CA THR A 101 -21.96 -1.53 3.96
C THR A 101 -20.47 -1.29 4.13
N ALA A 102 -19.94 -0.17 3.65
CA ALA A 102 -18.51 0.12 3.77
C ALA A 102 -18.23 1.62 3.79
N GLY A 103 -17.26 2.04 4.60
CA GLY A 103 -16.80 3.42 4.62
C GLY A 103 -15.77 3.71 5.71
N ALA A 104 -15.07 4.82 5.56
CA ALA A 104 -14.28 5.40 6.64
C ALA A 104 -15.20 6.13 7.64
N VAL A 105 -15.01 5.86 8.92
CA VAL A 105 -15.71 6.51 10.03
C VAL A 105 -14.82 7.58 10.65
N GLU A 106 -15.27 8.83 10.53
CA GLU A 106 -14.64 10.03 11.09
C GLU A 106 -15.52 10.62 12.21
N GLU A 107 -15.41 10.09 13.44
CA GLU A 107 -16.23 10.51 14.58
C GLU A 107 -15.37 11.09 15.72
N PRO A 108 -15.85 12.13 16.44
CA PRO A 108 -15.17 12.63 17.62
C PRO A 108 -15.04 11.58 18.73
N ASP A 109 -13.89 11.53 19.40
CA ASP A 109 -13.63 10.71 20.58
C ASP A 109 -12.73 11.42 21.60
N GLU A 110 -12.22 10.69 22.60
CA GLU A 110 -11.39 11.26 23.68
C GLU A 110 -10.02 11.78 23.21
N ILE A 111 -9.57 11.39 22.01
CA ILE A 111 -8.27 11.77 21.46
C ILE A 111 -8.45 12.91 20.45
N GLY A 112 -9.47 12.84 19.59
CA GLY A 112 -9.73 13.82 18.55
C GLY A 112 -10.85 13.34 17.62
N THR A 113 -10.55 13.09 16.36
CA THR A 113 -11.51 12.54 15.37
C THR A 113 -10.96 11.26 14.79
N SER A 114 -11.65 10.14 14.93
CA SER A 114 -11.20 8.84 14.41
C SER A 114 -10.99 8.87 12.90
N PHE A 115 -10.28 7.87 12.40
CA PHE A 115 -10.36 7.47 11.00
C PHE A 115 -10.17 5.96 10.95
N THR A 116 -11.27 5.22 10.73
CA THR A 116 -11.25 3.76 10.72
C THR A 116 -12.17 3.26 9.62
N VAL A 117 -11.68 2.35 8.79
CA VAL A 117 -12.51 1.72 7.77
C VAL A 117 -13.41 0.70 8.46
N VAL A 118 -14.71 0.76 8.20
CA VAL A 118 -15.72 -0.15 8.75
C VAL A 118 -16.44 -0.82 7.58
N VAL A 119 -16.50 -2.15 7.60
CA VAL A 119 -17.24 -2.94 6.60
C VAL A 119 -18.21 -3.87 7.33
N ASN A 120 -19.48 -3.85 6.92
CA ASN A 120 -20.57 -4.64 7.52
C ASN A 120 -20.67 -4.47 9.05
N GLY A 121 -20.35 -3.28 9.56
CA GLY A 121 -20.34 -2.94 10.98
C GLY A 121 -19.08 -3.37 11.75
N ALA A 122 -18.12 -4.06 11.11
CA ALA A 122 -16.86 -4.46 11.74
C ALA A 122 -15.74 -3.46 11.41
N PRO A 123 -14.99 -2.96 12.41
CA PRO A 123 -13.81 -2.14 12.17
C PRO A 123 -12.69 -2.99 11.56
N ILE A 124 -12.05 -2.47 10.51
CA ILE A 124 -11.00 -3.13 9.75
C ILE A 124 -9.67 -2.46 10.07
N LEU A 125 -8.68 -3.25 10.51
CA LEU A 125 -7.30 -2.80 10.53
C LEU A 125 -6.79 -2.70 9.10
N ALA A 126 -6.74 -1.49 8.55
CA ALA A 126 -6.35 -1.27 7.16
C ALA A 126 -4.83 -1.40 6.98
N LYS A 127 -4.41 -2.30 6.11
CA LYS A 127 -3.00 -2.62 5.83
C LYS A 127 -2.81 -2.56 4.33
N GLY A 128 -2.04 -1.60 3.85
CA GLY A 128 -1.99 -1.35 2.42
C GLY A 128 -0.85 -0.48 1.95
N ALA A 129 -0.99 -0.03 0.71
CA ALA A 129 -0.06 0.84 0.03
C ALA A 129 -0.77 1.74 -1.00
N ASN A 130 -0.11 2.83 -1.35
CA ASN A 130 -0.52 3.71 -2.43
C ASN A 130 -0.15 3.06 -3.76
N TRP A 131 -1.11 3.04 -4.68
CA TRP A 131 -1.00 2.59 -6.05
C TRP A 131 -0.81 3.80 -6.97
N ILE A 132 0.23 3.73 -7.81
CA ILE A 132 0.47 4.70 -8.89
C ILE A 132 0.30 3.98 -10.24
N PRO A 133 0.26 4.69 -11.39
CA PRO A 133 0.29 4.03 -12.69
C PRO A 133 1.48 3.06 -12.80
N ASP A 134 1.24 1.84 -13.28
CA ASP A 134 2.25 0.77 -13.29
C ASP A 134 3.21 0.81 -14.51
N ASP A 135 3.03 1.79 -15.40
CA ASP A 135 3.92 2.09 -16.53
C ASP A 135 3.76 3.57 -16.90
N CYS A 136 4.83 4.22 -17.37
CA CYS A 136 4.76 5.56 -17.97
C CYS A 136 3.83 5.62 -19.19
N PHE A 137 3.57 4.47 -19.82
CA PHE A 137 2.67 4.27 -20.95
C PHE A 137 1.59 3.25 -20.57
N PRO A 138 0.51 3.67 -19.88
CA PRO A 138 -0.52 2.78 -19.37
C PRO A 138 -1.16 1.86 -20.42
N SER A 139 -1.14 2.27 -21.70
CA SER A 139 -1.63 1.48 -22.83
C SER A 139 -0.82 0.21 -23.13
N ARG A 140 0.32 0.00 -22.48
CA ARG A 140 1.12 -1.24 -22.57
C ARG A 140 0.67 -2.31 -21.58
N LEU A 141 -0.05 -1.93 -20.53
CA LEU A 141 -0.45 -2.83 -19.46
C LEU A 141 -1.52 -3.80 -19.96
N THR A 142 -1.33 -5.07 -19.62
CA THR A 142 -2.26 -6.15 -19.91
C THR A 142 -3.03 -6.56 -18.66
N GLY A 143 -4.11 -7.33 -18.82
CA GLY A 143 -4.82 -7.91 -17.67
C GLY A 143 -3.94 -8.85 -16.84
N GLU A 144 -2.91 -9.48 -17.43
CA GLU A 144 -1.94 -10.29 -16.69
C GLU A 144 -1.03 -9.43 -15.81
N ASP A 145 -0.60 -8.25 -16.30
CA ASP A 145 0.19 -7.30 -15.52
C ASP A 145 -0.58 -6.82 -14.28
N TYR A 146 -1.85 -6.42 -14.45
CA TYR A 146 -2.70 -6.04 -13.31
C TYR A 146 -2.92 -7.20 -12.35
N ARG A 147 -3.13 -8.43 -12.84
CA ARG A 147 -3.29 -9.61 -11.98
C ARG A 147 -2.04 -9.87 -11.15
N ALA A 148 -0.86 -9.76 -11.74
CA ALA A 148 0.40 -9.91 -11.03
C ALA A 148 0.60 -8.81 -9.98
N ALA A 149 0.32 -7.55 -10.33
CA ALA A 149 0.51 -6.43 -9.43
C ALA A 149 -0.47 -6.45 -8.24
N VAL A 150 -1.74 -6.84 -8.44
CA VAL A 150 -2.69 -7.05 -7.33
C VAL A 150 -2.31 -8.28 -6.50
N ALA A 151 -1.76 -9.33 -7.13
CA ALA A 151 -1.23 -10.48 -6.39
C ALA A 151 -0.07 -10.06 -5.46
N ASP A 152 0.76 -9.10 -5.83
CA ASP A 152 1.78 -8.56 -4.92
C ASP A 152 1.21 -7.92 -3.66
N ALA A 153 0.06 -7.23 -3.75
CA ALA A 153 -0.64 -6.70 -2.57
C ALA A 153 -1.23 -7.84 -1.71
N VAL A 154 -1.90 -8.81 -2.36
CA VAL A 154 -2.50 -9.98 -1.69
C VAL A 154 -1.45 -10.80 -0.95
N ASP A 155 -0.35 -11.13 -1.63
CA ASP A 155 0.74 -11.94 -1.12
C ASP A 155 1.50 -11.21 0.02
N ALA A 156 1.52 -9.88 0.02
CA ALA A 156 2.05 -9.06 1.11
C ALA A 156 1.06 -8.90 2.29
N GLY A 157 -0.10 -9.57 2.27
CA GLY A 157 -1.07 -9.51 3.36
C GLY A 157 -1.87 -8.21 3.43
N MET A 158 -1.87 -7.41 2.35
CA MET A 158 -2.64 -6.17 2.27
C MET A 158 -4.14 -6.45 2.12
N ASN A 159 -4.96 -5.50 2.55
CA ASN A 159 -6.41 -5.52 2.40
C ASN A 159 -6.97 -4.19 1.85
N ILE A 160 -6.11 -3.21 1.54
CA ILE A 160 -6.51 -1.95 0.91
C ILE A 160 -5.43 -1.44 -0.04
N LEU A 161 -5.84 -0.85 -1.15
CA LEU A 161 -5.02 -0.02 -2.04
C LEU A 161 -5.64 1.38 -2.14
N ARG A 162 -4.80 2.41 -2.05
CA ARG A 162 -5.18 3.79 -2.36
C ARG A 162 -4.75 4.13 -3.77
N ILE A 163 -5.71 4.34 -4.67
CA ILE A 163 -5.43 4.82 -6.04
C ILE A 163 -5.16 6.30 -5.93
N TRP A 164 -3.87 6.67 -5.99
CA TRP A 164 -3.41 8.03 -5.69
C TRP A 164 -3.79 9.04 -6.78
N GLY A 165 -4.20 10.24 -6.35
CA GLY A 165 -4.84 11.25 -7.19
C GLY A 165 -3.99 11.91 -8.28
N GLY A 166 -2.66 11.76 -8.30
CA GLY A 166 -1.85 12.27 -9.43
C GLY A 166 -1.54 11.21 -10.50
N GLY A 167 -2.17 10.04 -10.37
CA GLY A 167 -2.17 8.99 -11.38
C GLY A 167 -3.34 9.14 -12.34
N LEU A 168 -4.03 8.01 -12.57
CA LEU A 168 -5.25 7.92 -13.36
C LEU A 168 -6.33 7.26 -12.49
N TYR A 169 -7.60 7.49 -12.82
CA TYR A 169 -8.59 6.46 -12.48
C TYR A 169 -8.16 5.18 -13.19
N ALA A 170 -7.88 4.13 -12.41
CA ALA A 170 -7.32 2.89 -12.96
C ALA A 170 -8.27 2.23 -13.97
N SER A 171 -7.78 1.19 -14.65
CA SER A 171 -8.60 0.38 -15.56
C SER A 171 -9.63 -0.44 -14.78
N GLU A 172 -10.71 -0.85 -15.47
CA GLU A 172 -11.75 -1.74 -14.94
C GLU A 172 -11.17 -3.03 -14.34
N GLU A 173 -10.13 -3.58 -14.98
CA GLU A 173 -9.48 -4.81 -14.55
C GLU A 173 -8.91 -4.70 -13.13
N LEU A 174 -8.35 -3.54 -12.74
CA LEU A 174 -7.82 -3.36 -11.39
C LEU A 174 -8.93 -3.47 -10.34
N TYR A 175 -10.05 -2.78 -10.53
CA TYR A 175 -11.16 -2.82 -9.56
C TYR A 175 -11.85 -4.19 -9.55
N ALA A 176 -12.02 -4.82 -10.73
CA ALA A 176 -12.56 -6.17 -10.83
C ALA A 176 -11.70 -7.20 -10.09
N LEU A 177 -10.36 -7.09 -10.17
CA LEU A 177 -9.44 -7.93 -9.39
C LEU A 177 -9.55 -7.64 -7.89
N CYS A 178 -9.66 -6.37 -7.51
CA CYS A 178 -9.86 -5.96 -6.11
C CYS A 178 -11.18 -6.52 -5.54
N ASP A 179 -12.25 -6.53 -6.32
CA ASP A 179 -13.54 -7.13 -5.94
C ASP A 179 -13.41 -8.63 -5.68
N GLU A 180 -12.74 -9.35 -6.59
CA GLU A 180 -12.54 -10.81 -6.50
C GLU A 180 -11.60 -11.20 -5.35
N LEU A 181 -10.55 -10.42 -5.11
CA LEU A 181 -9.48 -10.74 -4.17
C LEU A 181 -9.67 -10.10 -2.79
N GLY A 182 -10.74 -9.32 -2.60
CA GLY A 182 -11.07 -8.71 -1.32
C GLY A 182 -10.18 -7.53 -0.95
N ILE A 183 -9.54 -6.88 -1.92
CA ILE A 183 -8.71 -5.70 -1.68
C ILE A 183 -9.61 -4.47 -1.73
N MET A 184 -9.78 -3.79 -0.59
CA MET A 184 -10.53 -2.53 -0.56
C MET A 184 -9.82 -1.47 -1.41
N VAL A 185 -10.60 -0.58 -1.99
CA VAL A 185 -10.12 0.54 -2.79
C VAL A 185 -10.53 1.84 -2.11
N TRP A 186 -9.51 2.65 -1.84
CA TRP A 186 -9.64 4.07 -1.58
C TRP A 186 -9.36 4.79 -2.92
N GLN A 187 -10.33 5.51 -3.45
CA GLN A 187 -10.21 6.21 -4.73
C GLN A 187 -10.05 7.71 -4.54
N ASP A 188 -8.90 8.26 -4.91
CA ASP A 188 -8.77 9.71 -5.06
C ASP A 188 -9.43 10.17 -6.38
N PHE A 189 -10.04 11.36 -6.40
CA PHE A 189 -10.22 12.07 -7.68
C PHE A 189 -8.83 12.45 -8.24
N ALA A 190 -8.73 12.64 -9.57
CA ALA A 190 -7.46 12.89 -10.27
C ALA A 190 -6.87 14.30 -10.01
N MET A 191 -6.64 14.63 -8.74
CA MET A 191 -6.24 15.93 -8.19
C MET A 191 -5.10 15.74 -7.19
N ALA A 192 -3.90 16.25 -7.47
CA ALA A 192 -2.74 16.06 -6.60
C ALA A 192 -1.69 17.16 -6.71
N CYS A 193 -1.22 17.63 -5.55
CA CYS A 193 -0.07 18.51 -5.36
C CYS A 193 -0.05 19.79 -6.23
N ALA A 194 -1.23 20.27 -6.64
CA ALA A 194 -1.38 21.47 -7.46
C ALA A 194 -2.62 22.29 -7.06
N ALA A 195 -2.59 23.59 -7.36
CA ALA A 195 -3.77 24.44 -7.31
C ALA A 195 -4.53 24.33 -8.65
N TYR A 196 -5.81 24.00 -8.58
CA TYR A 196 -6.68 23.81 -9.76
C TYR A 196 -7.63 24.99 -9.95
N SER A 197 -7.75 25.48 -11.19
CA SER A 197 -8.67 26.56 -11.50
C SER A 197 -10.12 26.06 -11.41
N GLU A 198 -10.99 26.84 -10.78
CA GLU A 198 -12.43 26.56 -10.65
C GLU A 198 -13.27 27.32 -11.69
N LEU A 199 -12.61 27.95 -12.67
CA LEU A 199 -13.22 28.72 -13.76
C LEU A 199 -13.40 27.86 -15.03
N GLU A 200 -14.31 28.29 -15.89
CA GLU A 200 -14.47 27.68 -17.21
C GLU A 200 -13.26 27.94 -18.13
N PRO A 201 -12.92 26.98 -19.01
CA PRO A 201 -13.63 25.73 -19.27
C PRO A 201 -13.26 24.57 -18.31
N LEU A 202 -12.22 24.71 -17.47
CA LEU A 202 -11.73 23.61 -16.64
C LEU A 202 -12.79 23.09 -15.65
N ARG A 203 -13.65 23.98 -15.14
CA ARG A 203 -14.75 23.61 -14.25
C ARG A 203 -15.68 22.56 -14.84
N SER A 204 -16.21 22.80 -16.04
CA SER A 204 -17.15 21.87 -16.67
C SER A 204 -16.49 20.53 -17.04
N GLU A 205 -15.23 20.55 -17.50
CA GLU A 205 -14.46 19.34 -17.80
C GLU A 205 -14.23 18.47 -16.55
N VAL A 206 -13.79 19.06 -15.43
CA VAL A 206 -13.60 18.33 -14.16
C VAL A 206 -14.92 17.73 -13.66
N ILE A 207 -16.03 18.44 -13.81
CA ILE A 207 -17.35 17.93 -13.43
C ILE A 207 -17.76 16.76 -14.33
N ALA A 208 -17.54 16.85 -15.64
CA ALA A 208 -17.84 15.78 -16.59
C ALA A 208 -17.02 14.52 -16.27
N GLU A 209 -15.70 14.66 -16.12
CA GLU A 209 -14.78 13.58 -15.73
C GLU A 209 -15.22 12.91 -14.42
N ALA A 210 -15.51 13.70 -13.39
CA ALA A 210 -15.99 13.19 -12.10
C ALA A 210 -17.29 12.39 -12.24
N ARG A 211 -18.27 12.89 -13.01
CA ARG A 211 -19.54 12.18 -13.22
C ARG A 211 -19.34 10.84 -13.91
N GLU A 212 -18.54 10.82 -14.98
CA GLU A 212 -18.24 9.58 -15.71
C GLU A 212 -17.58 8.54 -14.81
N HIS A 213 -16.57 8.95 -14.04
CA HIS A 213 -15.83 8.03 -13.18
C HIS A 213 -16.61 7.58 -11.94
N ILE A 214 -17.46 8.42 -11.35
CA ILE A 214 -18.33 7.99 -10.24
C ILE A 214 -19.29 6.90 -10.73
N VAL A 215 -19.98 7.12 -11.86
CA VAL A 215 -20.95 6.14 -12.40
C VAL A 215 -20.24 4.86 -12.81
N ARG A 216 -19.08 4.98 -13.47
CA ARG A 216 -18.26 3.84 -13.87
C ARG A 216 -17.88 2.97 -12.68
N LEU A 217 -17.42 3.58 -11.59
CA LEU A 217 -16.84 2.84 -10.46
C LEU A 217 -17.85 2.44 -9.36
N ALA A 218 -19.06 3.00 -9.37
CA ALA A 218 -20.08 2.77 -8.34
C ALA A 218 -20.53 1.30 -8.20
N TRP A 219 -20.25 0.45 -9.20
CA TRP A 219 -20.59 -0.97 -9.18
C TRP A 219 -19.61 -1.84 -8.39
N HIS A 220 -18.38 -1.38 -8.18
CA HIS A 220 -17.33 -2.17 -7.53
C HIS A 220 -17.53 -2.26 -6.02
N PRO A 221 -17.77 -3.45 -5.44
CA PRO A 221 -17.87 -3.60 -4.00
C PRO A 221 -16.58 -3.23 -3.26
N ALA A 222 -15.41 -3.44 -3.88
CA ALA A 222 -14.11 -3.09 -3.31
C ALA A 222 -13.96 -1.59 -3.06
N LEU A 223 -14.62 -0.72 -3.82
CA LEU A 223 -14.58 0.72 -3.58
C LEU A 223 -15.36 1.08 -2.31
N VAL A 224 -14.60 1.43 -1.26
CA VAL A 224 -15.14 1.72 0.08
C VAL A 224 -15.07 3.20 0.46
N HIS A 225 -14.19 3.97 -0.19
CA HIS A 225 -13.96 5.37 0.17
C HIS A 225 -13.54 6.20 -1.04
N TRP A 226 -14.12 7.39 -1.17
CA TRP A 226 -13.72 8.42 -2.13
C TRP A 226 -12.94 9.53 -1.41
N ASN A 227 -11.93 10.08 -2.05
CA ASN A 227 -11.13 11.18 -1.51
C ASN A 227 -10.94 12.29 -2.55
N GLY A 228 -11.15 13.55 -2.16
CA GLY A 228 -11.23 14.67 -3.10
C GLY A 228 -9.90 15.06 -3.74
N SER A 229 -8.77 14.93 -3.03
CA SER A 229 -7.44 15.26 -3.57
C SER A 229 -6.28 14.70 -2.72
N ASN A 230 -5.09 14.64 -3.32
CA ASN A 230 -3.84 14.39 -2.62
C ASN A 230 -3.12 15.70 -2.26
N GLU A 231 -2.91 15.93 -0.97
CA GLU A 231 -2.08 17.00 -0.39
C GLU A 231 -2.42 18.43 -0.82
N ASN A 232 -3.54 18.68 -1.51
CA ASN A 232 -3.87 20.04 -1.96
C ASN A 232 -4.19 20.97 -0.78
N VAL A 233 -4.86 20.47 0.26
CA VAL A 233 -5.10 21.22 1.50
C VAL A 233 -3.77 21.51 2.24
N GLU A 234 -2.86 20.53 2.30
CA GLU A 234 -1.51 20.73 2.83
C GLU A 234 -0.74 21.79 2.02
N GLY A 235 -0.78 21.70 0.70
CA GLY A 235 -0.14 22.65 -0.21
C GLY A 235 -0.64 24.07 0.00
N TYR A 236 -1.96 24.23 0.16
CA TYR A 236 -2.57 25.53 0.42
C TYR A 236 -2.04 26.17 1.71
N TYR A 237 -2.07 25.44 2.83
CA TYR A 237 -1.74 25.98 4.15
C TYR A 237 -0.24 25.97 4.49
N HIS A 238 0.55 25.05 3.93
CA HIS A 238 1.90 24.77 4.40
C HIS A 238 2.99 24.80 3.32
N TRP A 239 2.65 24.84 2.02
CA TRP A 239 3.64 24.98 0.93
C TRP A 239 3.67 26.40 0.33
N GLY A 240 3.07 27.38 1.02
CA GLY A 240 3.09 28.78 0.66
C GLY A 240 2.13 29.19 -0.46
N TRP A 241 1.26 28.28 -0.94
CA TRP A 241 0.32 28.63 -2.02
C TRP A 241 -0.63 29.75 -1.62
N LYS A 242 -1.11 29.77 -0.36
CA LYS A 242 -1.98 30.83 0.15
C LYS A 242 -1.40 32.24 0.00
N ASP A 243 -0.08 32.37 0.10
CA ASP A 243 0.62 33.66 -0.06
C ASP A 243 0.89 34.00 -1.54
N MET A 244 0.96 32.99 -2.40
CA MET A 244 1.21 33.15 -3.84
C MET A 244 -0.08 33.39 -4.64
N LEU A 245 -1.20 32.84 -4.19
CA LEU A 245 -2.49 32.92 -4.88
C LEU A 245 -3.16 34.28 -4.62
N PRO A 246 -3.59 35.01 -5.67
CA PRO A 246 -4.35 36.25 -5.50
C PRO A 246 -5.64 36.02 -4.72
N GLU A 247 -6.04 37.02 -3.91
CA GLU A 247 -7.29 36.99 -3.16
C GLU A 247 -8.48 36.73 -4.12
N GLY A 248 -9.32 35.75 -3.76
CA GLY A 248 -10.49 35.36 -4.55
C GLY A 248 -10.22 34.41 -5.72
N GLN A 249 -8.98 33.98 -5.98
CA GLN A 249 -8.72 32.88 -6.91
C GLN A 249 -8.96 31.52 -6.25
N GLY A 250 -9.75 30.67 -6.93
CA GLY A 250 -9.93 29.27 -6.55
C GLY A 250 -8.66 28.45 -6.77
N TRP A 251 -8.46 27.44 -5.93
CA TRP A 251 -7.35 26.49 -6.01
C TRP A 251 -7.82 25.02 -6.05
N GLY A 252 -9.13 24.84 -6.23
CA GLY A 252 -9.80 23.54 -6.31
C GLY A 252 -10.57 23.20 -5.04
N ASN A 253 -10.52 24.03 -4.00
CA ASN A 253 -11.26 23.82 -2.76
C ASN A 253 -12.75 23.54 -3.01
N ALA A 254 -13.39 24.28 -3.92
CA ALA A 254 -14.80 24.05 -4.24
C ALA A 254 -15.06 22.67 -4.85
N TYR A 255 -14.10 22.10 -5.60
CA TYR A 255 -14.20 20.73 -6.07
C TYR A 255 -14.30 19.75 -4.90
N TYR A 256 -13.38 19.89 -3.94
CA TYR A 256 -13.20 18.95 -2.85
C TYR A 256 -14.28 19.06 -1.77
N THR A 257 -14.77 20.26 -1.48
CA THR A 257 -15.69 20.50 -0.35
C THR A 257 -17.16 20.64 -0.75
N GLU A 258 -17.46 20.89 -2.03
CA GLU A 258 -18.83 21.16 -2.48
C GLU A 258 -19.23 20.27 -3.67
N ILE A 259 -18.46 20.30 -4.76
CA ILE A 259 -18.85 19.69 -6.04
C ILE A 259 -18.76 18.16 -5.98
N PHE A 260 -17.61 17.59 -5.64
CA PHE A 260 -17.46 16.13 -5.56
C PHE A 260 -18.41 15.50 -4.52
N PRO A 261 -18.58 16.06 -3.30
CA PRO A 261 -19.61 15.58 -2.38
C PRO A 261 -21.03 15.60 -2.97
N ALA A 262 -21.40 16.68 -3.68
CA ALA A 262 -22.73 16.78 -4.30
C ALA A 262 -22.92 15.75 -5.41
N LEU A 263 -21.90 15.53 -6.25
CA LEU A 263 -21.92 14.49 -7.28
C LEU A 263 -22.00 13.08 -6.68
N LEU A 264 -21.27 12.80 -5.61
CA LEU A 264 -21.34 11.51 -4.91
C LEU A 264 -22.71 11.30 -4.25
N ALA A 265 -23.29 12.32 -3.64
CA ALA A 265 -24.64 12.22 -3.08
C ALA A 265 -25.71 11.91 -4.14
N GLU A 266 -25.49 12.34 -5.39
CA GLU A 266 -26.37 12.05 -6.53
C GLU A 266 -26.09 10.65 -7.12
N LEU A 267 -24.83 10.31 -7.36
CA LEU A 267 -24.43 9.20 -8.24
C LEU A 267 -23.88 7.97 -7.50
N ASP A 268 -23.32 8.14 -6.30
CA ASP A 268 -22.83 7.04 -5.45
C ASP A 268 -23.02 7.34 -3.94
N PRO A 269 -24.26 7.44 -3.46
CA PRO A 269 -24.55 7.87 -2.09
C PRO A 269 -24.18 6.85 -1.01
N SER A 270 -23.68 5.67 -1.40
CA SER A 270 -23.38 4.56 -0.48
C SER A 270 -21.93 4.54 0.03
N ARG A 271 -21.06 5.41 -0.48
CA ARG A 271 -19.64 5.49 -0.12
C ARG A 271 -19.37 6.68 0.79
N SER A 272 -18.38 6.51 1.66
CA SER A 272 -17.82 7.60 2.48
C SER A 272 -16.90 8.52 1.66
N PHE A 273 -16.73 9.77 2.13
CA PHE A 273 -15.92 10.78 1.44
C PHE A 273 -15.12 11.68 2.39
N THR A 274 -13.85 11.93 2.05
CA THR A 274 -13.01 12.97 2.69
C THR A 274 -12.52 13.99 1.64
N PRO A 275 -12.50 15.31 1.93
CA PRO A 275 -12.10 16.32 0.93
C PRO A 275 -10.65 16.21 0.43
N SER A 276 -9.73 15.76 1.26
CA SER A 276 -8.32 15.65 0.91
C SER A 276 -7.65 14.57 1.77
N SER A 277 -6.49 14.08 1.34
CA SER A 277 -5.58 13.32 2.20
C SER A 277 -4.20 13.97 2.14
N PRO A 278 -3.62 14.42 3.28
CA PRO A 278 -4.18 14.33 4.63
C PRO A 278 -5.29 15.37 4.86
N TYR A 279 -6.15 15.12 5.85
CA TYR A 279 -7.19 16.07 6.25
C TYR A 279 -7.62 15.87 7.70
N SER A 280 -7.80 16.99 8.41
CA SER A 280 -8.14 17.02 9.83
C SER A 280 -9.45 17.78 10.05
N ARG A 281 -10.57 17.07 10.27
CA ARG A 281 -11.80 17.69 10.79
C ARG A 281 -11.64 17.82 12.32
N PRO A 282 -11.78 19.01 12.95
CA PRO A 282 -12.30 20.32 12.51
C PRO A 282 -11.22 21.37 12.16
N MET A 283 -9.96 20.96 11.99
CA MET A 283 -8.77 21.83 11.89
C MET A 283 -8.18 21.77 10.47
N VAL A 284 -8.91 22.32 9.50
CA VAL A 284 -8.54 22.23 8.08
C VAL A 284 -7.21 22.92 7.74
N ASP A 285 -6.79 23.88 8.56
CA ASP A 285 -5.51 24.59 8.47
C ASP A 285 -4.34 23.83 9.11
N GLN A 286 -4.62 22.69 9.75
CA GLN A 286 -3.64 21.75 10.29
C GLN A 286 -3.95 20.33 9.77
N PRO A 287 -3.92 20.10 8.44
CA PRO A 287 -4.39 18.86 7.84
C PRO A 287 -3.62 17.60 8.30
N ARG A 288 -2.40 17.76 8.85
CA ARG A 288 -1.56 16.68 9.40
C ARG A 288 -1.68 16.49 10.92
N HIS A 289 -2.73 16.98 11.57
CA HIS A 289 -2.86 16.84 13.02
C HIS A 289 -2.99 15.35 13.40
N PRO A 290 -2.09 14.77 14.22
CA PRO A 290 -2.06 13.32 14.47
C PRO A 290 -3.31 12.78 15.14
N ASP A 291 -4.04 13.63 15.87
CA ASP A 291 -5.25 13.23 16.57
C ASP A 291 -6.54 13.30 15.73
N HIS A 292 -6.47 13.76 14.47
CA HIS A 292 -7.64 13.91 13.59
C HIS A 292 -7.40 13.31 12.19
N GLY A 293 -8.30 12.43 11.75
CA GLY A 293 -8.35 12.02 10.34
C GLY A 293 -7.10 11.30 9.83
N THR A 294 -6.67 11.62 8.61
CA THR A 294 -5.49 11.00 7.99
C THR A 294 -4.24 11.89 8.07
N VAL A 295 -3.08 11.24 8.16
CA VAL A 295 -1.77 11.90 8.17
C VAL A 295 -0.89 11.35 7.05
N HIS A 296 -0.16 12.25 6.40
CA HIS A 296 0.98 11.92 5.54
C HIS A 296 2.26 12.19 6.34
N ASN A 297 2.85 11.14 6.91
CA ASN A 297 4.00 11.27 7.81
C ASN A 297 5.32 11.19 7.04
N TRP A 298 5.68 12.30 6.41
CA TRP A 298 6.92 12.43 5.65
C TRP A 298 8.16 12.76 6.50
N VAL A 299 8.02 12.92 7.82
CA VAL A 299 9.10 13.43 8.69
C VAL A 299 10.39 12.62 8.60
N ALA A 300 10.28 11.29 8.49
CA ALA A 300 11.42 10.38 8.44
C ALA A 300 12.26 10.55 7.17
N TRP A 301 11.65 10.93 6.04
CA TRP A 301 12.33 11.05 4.75
C TRP A 301 12.60 12.51 4.35
N ALA A 302 11.61 13.39 4.55
CA ALA A 302 11.63 14.76 4.05
C ALA A 302 12.41 15.74 4.93
N SER A 303 12.74 15.37 6.18
CA SER A 303 13.56 16.23 7.04
C SER A 303 14.96 16.43 6.43
N GLU A 304 15.36 17.67 6.15
CA GLU A 304 16.63 17.92 5.45
C GLU A 304 17.86 17.59 6.30
N ASP A 305 17.84 17.97 7.58
CA ASP A 305 19.00 17.86 8.47
C ASP A 305 19.03 16.55 9.29
N ASP A 306 17.90 15.86 9.41
CA ASP A 306 17.72 14.71 10.32
C ASP A 306 16.64 13.73 9.79
N ASN A 307 16.87 13.17 8.60
CA ASN A 307 16.00 12.16 8.01
C ASN A 307 16.25 10.77 8.61
N ASP A 308 15.83 10.56 9.85
CA ASP A 308 15.94 9.29 10.57
C ASP A 308 14.58 8.56 10.59
N TYR A 309 14.56 7.25 10.30
CA TYR A 309 13.31 6.48 10.28
C TYR A 309 12.68 6.27 11.66
N THR A 310 13.42 6.44 12.75
CA THR A 310 12.90 6.36 14.12
C THR A 310 11.90 7.47 14.40
N ARG A 311 11.96 8.57 13.64
CA ARG A 311 11.02 9.70 13.72
C ARG A 311 9.58 9.34 13.34
N TYR A 312 9.35 8.19 12.71
CA TYR A 312 7.98 7.67 12.60
C TYR A 312 7.29 7.49 13.96
N ARG A 313 8.07 7.33 15.04
CA ARG A 313 7.58 7.19 16.42
C ARG A 313 7.28 8.52 17.13
N ASP A 314 7.60 9.65 16.51
CA ASP A 314 7.36 10.99 17.09
C ASP A 314 5.86 11.26 17.29
N THR A 315 4.99 10.60 16.51
CA THR A 315 3.54 10.77 16.56
C THR A 315 2.81 9.43 16.51
N ILE A 316 1.53 9.44 16.88
CA ILE A 316 0.63 8.29 16.78
C ILE A 316 -0.63 8.76 16.04
N PRO A 317 -0.65 8.67 14.69
CA PRO A 317 -1.75 9.18 13.90
C PRO A 317 -3.02 8.34 14.08
N ARG A 318 -4.20 8.91 13.80
CA ARG A 318 -5.45 8.15 13.71
C ARG A 318 -5.45 7.21 12.52
N PHE A 319 -4.83 7.61 11.42
CA PHE A 319 -4.57 6.77 10.24
C PHE A 319 -3.39 7.34 9.46
N SER A 320 -2.41 6.51 9.09
CA SER A 320 -1.27 6.94 8.28
C SER A 320 -1.55 6.60 6.81
N ALA A 321 -1.97 7.60 6.01
CA ALA A 321 -2.37 7.41 4.61
C ALA A 321 -1.20 7.53 3.62
N GLU A 322 -0.10 8.17 4.02
CA GLU A 322 1.18 8.11 3.34
C GLU A 322 2.33 8.19 4.33
N PHE A 323 3.38 7.43 4.05
CA PHE A 323 4.69 7.50 4.65
C PHE A 323 5.57 6.51 3.90
N GLY A 324 6.85 6.82 3.72
CA GLY A 324 7.77 5.93 3.03
C GLY A 324 9.21 6.33 3.17
N TYR A 325 10.09 5.41 2.82
CA TYR A 325 11.53 5.62 2.69
C TYR A 325 11.99 5.15 1.30
N GLN A 326 12.91 5.86 0.65
CA GLN A 326 13.40 5.40 -0.66
C GLN A 326 14.37 4.23 -0.52
N GLY A 327 14.43 3.42 -1.58
CA GLY A 327 15.47 2.45 -1.85
C GLY A 327 15.64 2.28 -3.36
N PRO A 328 16.84 1.95 -3.84
CA PRO A 328 17.09 1.70 -5.26
C PRO A 328 16.29 0.47 -5.72
N ALA A 329 15.91 0.43 -7.01
CA ALA A 329 15.37 -0.78 -7.64
C ALA A 329 16.29 -2.01 -7.47
N ASN A 330 15.79 -3.22 -7.77
CA ASN A 330 16.62 -4.41 -7.69
C ASN A 330 17.81 -4.34 -8.65
N TRP A 331 18.84 -5.11 -8.37
CA TRP A 331 20.11 -5.03 -9.08
C TRP A 331 19.93 -5.23 -10.59
N ALA A 332 19.17 -6.25 -10.98
CA ALA A 332 18.91 -6.56 -12.39
C ALA A 332 18.23 -5.39 -13.12
N THR A 333 17.30 -4.70 -12.46
CA THR A 333 16.58 -3.54 -13.00
C THR A 333 17.52 -2.37 -13.25
N ILE A 334 18.37 -2.04 -12.27
CA ILE A 334 19.36 -0.96 -12.39
C ILE A 334 20.43 -1.31 -13.42
N ALA A 335 20.97 -2.51 -13.35
CA ALA A 335 22.01 -2.97 -14.28
C ALA A 335 21.53 -2.97 -15.73
N ARG A 336 20.24 -3.26 -15.97
CA ARG A 336 19.62 -3.17 -17.30
C ARG A 336 19.38 -1.72 -17.72
N ALA A 337 18.93 -0.85 -16.81
CA ALA A 337 18.60 0.54 -17.10
C ALA A 337 19.84 1.42 -17.34
N LEU A 338 20.95 1.15 -16.64
CA LEU A 338 22.17 1.95 -16.70
C LEU A 338 23.22 1.30 -17.63
N THR A 339 23.84 2.10 -18.48
CA THR A 339 24.86 1.65 -19.43
C THR A 339 26.29 1.73 -18.90
N GLU A 340 26.53 2.54 -17.86
CA GLU A 340 27.87 2.75 -17.30
C GLU A 340 28.42 1.52 -16.58
N ARG A 341 29.73 1.31 -16.66
CA ARG A 341 30.42 0.24 -15.93
C ARG A 341 31.80 0.74 -15.46
N PRO A 342 32.18 0.55 -14.18
CA PRO A 342 31.37 -0.01 -13.09
C PRO A 342 30.13 0.86 -12.79
N LEU A 343 29.12 0.27 -12.13
CA LEU A 343 27.98 1.04 -11.63
C LEU A 343 28.45 1.92 -10.46
N GLU A 344 28.01 3.17 -10.43
CA GLU A 344 28.37 4.12 -9.37
C GLU A 344 27.13 4.83 -8.83
N ALA A 345 27.08 5.07 -7.51
CA ALA A 345 25.90 5.66 -6.87
C ALA A 345 25.68 7.14 -7.28
N ASP A 346 26.75 7.86 -7.60
CA ASP A 346 26.72 9.31 -7.89
C ASP A 346 26.93 9.63 -9.36
N SER A 347 26.88 8.63 -10.23
CA SER A 347 26.97 8.90 -11.66
C SER A 347 25.79 9.71 -12.17
N GLU A 348 26.00 10.42 -13.27
CA GLU A 348 24.91 11.13 -13.95
C GLU A 348 23.78 10.18 -14.36
N ALA A 349 24.13 8.95 -14.78
CA ALA A 349 23.15 7.95 -15.19
C ALA A 349 22.28 7.47 -14.02
N MET A 350 22.88 7.18 -12.86
CA MET A 350 22.14 6.80 -11.65
C MET A 350 21.31 7.98 -11.12
N LEU A 351 21.88 9.18 -11.07
CA LEU A 351 21.18 10.38 -10.62
C LEU A 351 20.01 10.75 -11.54
N SER A 352 20.06 10.44 -12.84
CA SER A 352 18.93 10.63 -13.74
C SER A 352 17.70 9.78 -13.37
N HIS A 353 17.91 8.67 -12.65
CA HIS A 353 16.89 7.77 -12.10
C HIS A 353 16.61 8.03 -10.61
N GLN A 354 17.02 9.19 -10.09
CA GLN A 354 16.63 9.71 -8.78
C GLN A 354 15.84 11.00 -8.98
N LYS A 355 14.57 11.03 -8.56
CA LYS A 355 13.66 12.17 -8.76
C LYS A 355 13.32 12.95 -7.49
N ALA A 356 13.62 12.42 -6.31
CA ALA A 356 13.51 13.18 -5.08
C ALA A 356 14.64 14.21 -4.99
N VAL A 357 14.28 15.43 -4.59
CA VAL A 357 15.24 16.51 -4.34
C VAL A 357 16.24 16.06 -3.27
N GLY A 358 17.52 16.03 -3.64
CA GLY A 358 18.61 15.56 -2.76
C GLY A 358 18.53 14.08 -2.40
N GLY A 359 17.82 13.25 -3.18
CA GLY A 359 17.47 11.88 -2.78
C GLY A 359 18.66 10.96 -2.48
N GLN A 360 19.76 11.02 -3.25
CA GLN A 360 20.96 10.20 -2.93
C GLN A 360 21.63 10.64 -1.62
N ASP A 361 21.71 11.96 -1.37
CA ASP A 361 22.27 12.47 -0.12
C ASP A 361 21.39 12.09 1.07
N LYS A 362 20.05 12.10 0.89
CA LYS A 362 19.09 11.62 1.88
C LYS A 362 19.28 10.13 2.18
N LEU A 363 19.51 9.28 1.18
CA LEU A 363 19.81 7.87 1.42
C LEU A 363 21.05 7.68 2.29
N ARG A 364 22.13 8.42 2.01
CA ARG A 364 23.36 8.38 2.83
C ARG A 364 23.15 8.86 4.25
N ARG A 365 22.57 10.06 4.40
CA ARG A 365 22.30 10.65 5.72
C ARG A 365 21.36 9.78 6.54
N GLY A 366 20.37 9.19 5.89
CA GLY A 366 19.32 8.41 6.52
C GLY A 366 19.75 7.04 7.00
N MET A 367 20.71 6.40 6.33
CA MET A 367 21.26 5.13 6.80
C MET A 367 22.35 5.30 7.86
N ALA A 368 23.04 6.45 7.90
CA ALA A 368 24.21 6.67 8.74
C ALA A 368 24.00 6.50 10.27
N PRO A 369 22.83 6.80 10.86
CA PRO A 369 22.57 6.51 12.27
C PRO A 369 22.47 5.01 12.59
N HIS A 370 22.16 4.17 11.59
CA HIS A 370 21.77 2.78 11.82
C HIS A 370 22.76 1.76 11.25
N LEU A 371 23.32 2.05 10.07
CA LEU A 371 24.23 1.17 9.34
C LEU A 371 25.64 1.78 9.29
N PRO A 372 26.68 0.94 9.23
CA PRO A 372 28.06 1.43 9.04
C PRO A 372 28.23 2.12 7.68
N GLU A 373 29.27 2.93 7.54
CA GLU A 373 29.65 3.49 6.25
C GLU A 373 30.07 2.35 5.30
N VAL A 374 29.62 2.43 4.04
CA VAL A 374 29.81 1.37 3.05
C VAL A 374 30.54 1.87 1.83
N ASP A 375 31.49 1.07 1.35
CA ASP A 375 32.28 1.37 0.17
C ASP A 375 31.77 0.61 -1.06
N GLY A 376 31.69 1.33 -2.19
CA GLY A 376 31.30 0.77 -3.48
C GLY A 376 29.79 0.59 -3.66
N PHE A 377 29.39 0.43 -4.92
CA PHE A 377 27.97 0.44 -5.30
C PHE A 377 27.21 -0.78 -4.77
N GLU A 378 27.83 -1.96 -4.70
CA GLU A 378 27.14 -3.17 -4.23
C GLU A 378 26.72 -3.09 -2.75
N ALA A 379 27.63 -2.63 -1.88
CA ALA A 379 27.33 -2.46 -0.48
C ALA A 379 26.36 -1.29 -0.25
N PHE A 380 26.50 -0.19 -1.00
CA PHE A 380 25.54 0.92 -0.98
C PHE A 380 24.13 0.48 -1.41
N HIS A 381 24.01 -0.29 -2.50
CA HIS A 381 22.74 -0.82 -3.00
C HIS A 381 22.03 -1.69 -1.96
N PHE A 382 22.75 -2.65 -1.36
CA PHE A 382 22.20 -3.51 -0.32
C PHE A 382 21.84 -2.72 0.94
N ALA A 383 22.74 -1.88 1.45
CA ALA A 383 22.53 -1.11 2.67
C ALA A 383 21.32 -0.17 2.57
N THR A 384 21.13 0.49 1.42
CA THR A 384 19.99 1.40 1.22
C THR A 384 18.66 0.66 1.05
N GLN A 385 18.62 -0.48 0.37
CA GLN A 385 17.41 -1.32 0.36
C GLN A 385 17.09 -1.90 1.74
N LEU A 386 18.11 -2.31 2.50
CA LEU A 386 17.92 -2.80 3.88
C LEU A 386 17.38 -1.68 4.79
N ASN A 387 17.94 -0.46 4.67
CA ASN A 387 17.47 0.70 5.40
C ASN A 387 16.01 1.04 5.06
N GLN A 388 15.63 0.96 3.78
CA GLN A 388 14.25 1.10 3.34
C GLN A 388 13.33 0.11 4.07
N ALA A 389 13.65 -1.19 4.03
CA ALA A 389 12.84 -2.21 4.70
C ALA A 389 12.70 -1.95 6.21
N ARG A 390 13.81 -1.61 6.88
CA ARG A 390 13.83 -1.32 8.33
C ARG A 390 13.08 -0.06 8.72
N ALA A 391 13.09 0.96 7.87
CA ALA A 391 12.32 2.16 8.09
C ALA A 391 10.82 1.84 8.19
N LEU A 392 10.31 0.99 7.30
CA LEU A 392 8.90 0.58 7.31
C LEU A 392 8.60 -0.43 8.43
N ILE A 393 9.54 -1.31 8.81
CA ILE A 393 9.43 -2.14 10.03
C ILE A 393 9.26 -1.26 11.27
N CYS A 394 10.04 -0.17 11.38
CA CYS A 394 9.96 0.79 12.47
C CYS A 394 8.58 1.47 12.51
N GLY A 395 8.16 2.08 11.39
CA GLY A 395 6.93 2.85 11.31
C GLY A 395 5.68 2.01 11.48
N ILE A 396 5.52 0.95 10.68
CA ILE A 396 4.33 0.08 10.72
C ILE A 396 4.25 -0.64 12.07
N GLY A 397 5.37 -1.18 12.58
CA GLY A 397 5.38 -1.84 13.87
C GLY A 397 4.90 -0.91 14.99
N HIS A 398 5.32 0.36 14.98
CA HIS A 398 4.82 1.37 15.91
C HIS A 398 3.33 1.64 15.71
N TYR A 399 2.88 1.96 14.50
CA TYR A 399 1.48 2.30 14.23
C TYR A 399 0.50 1.17 14.58
N LEU A 400 0.77 -0.06 14.14
CA LEU A 400 -0.10 -1.20 14.41
C LEU A 400 -0.13 -1.57 15.90
N SER A 401 0.93 -1.26 16.67
CA SER A 401 0.95 -1.46 18.13
C SER A 401 -0.01 -0.55 18.91
N TYR A 402 -0.61 0.44 18.24
CA TYR A 402 -1.61 1.34 18.79
C TYR A 402 -3.02 1.09 18.25
N TRP A 403 -3.28 0.00 17.52
CA TRP A 403 -4.65 -0.38 17.17
C TRP A 403 -5.51 -0.52 18.46
N PRO A 404 -6.72 0.09 18.54
CA PRO A 404 -7.48 0.77 17.48
C PRO A 404 -7.34 2.30 17.40
N ARG A 405 -6.41 2.95 18.13
CA ARG A 405 -6.14 4.39 17.96
C ARG A 405 -5.69 4.69 16.52
N CYS A 406 -4.71 3.93 16.04
CA CYS A 406 -4.26 3.99 14.65
C CYS A 406 -5.02 2.93 13.84
N GLY A 407 -5.96 3.38 13.01
CA GLY A 407 -6.88 2.54 12.25
C GLY A 407 -6.28 1.87 11.02
N GLY A 408 -5.07 2.28 10.62
CA GLY A 408 -4.39 1.66 9.49
C GLY A 408 -3.16 2.39 8.98
N THR A 409 -2.46 1.70 8.09
CA THR A 409 -1.23 2.14 7.43
C THR A 409 -1.31 1.89 5.93
N ILE A 410 -1.19 2.96 5.14
CA ILE A 410 -1.03 2.92 3.69
C ILE A 410 0.36 3.49 3.37
N VAL A 411 1.26 2.60 2.96
CA VAL A 411 2.66 2.94 2.65
C VAL A 411 2.74 3.66 1.30
N TRP A 412 3.58 4.68 1.20
CA TRP A 412 4.03 5.21 -0.08
C TRP A 412 5.32 4.47 -0.45
N GLN A 413 5.34 3.60 -1.47
CA GLN A 413 4.25 3.20 -2.38
C GLN A 413 4.36 1.69 -2.72
N LEU A 414 3.37 1.10 -3.41
CA LEU A 414 3.44 -0.31 -3.80
C LEU A 414 4.39 -0.52 -4.99
N ASN A 415 4.14 0.17 -6.10
CA ASN A 415 4.69 -0.11 -7.42
C ASN A 415 5.43 1.09 -8.03
N ASP A 416 6.19 0.88 -9.09
CA ASP A 416 6.92 1.89 -9.86
C ASP A 416 6.47 1.88 -11.33
N CYS A 417 6.48 3.04 -12.00
CA CYS A 417 6.09 3.16 -13.41
C CYS A 417 7.25 3.02 -14.41
N TRP A 418 8.49 2.93 -13.91
CA TRP A 418 9.74 2.84 -14.67
C TRP A 418 10.92 2.48 -13.74
N PRO A 419 12.10 2.07 -14.27
CA PRO A 419 13.28 1.79 -13.45
C PRO A 419 13.75 3.04 -12.68
N VAL A 420 13.70 3.04 -11.35
CA VAL A 420 13.96 4.26 -10.56
C VAL A 420 14.39 3.94 -9.12
N THR A 421 15.07 4.86 -8.46
CA THR A 421 15.16 4.90 -7.00
C THR A 421 13.92 5.60 -6.44
N SER A 422 13.08 4.87 -5.73
CA SER A 422 11.78 5.33 -5.23
C SER A 422 11.43 4.67 -3.90
N TRP A 423 10.23 4.93 -3.42
CA TRP A 423 9.67 4.33 -2.21
C TRP A 423 8.93 3.00 -2.46
N ALA A 424 8.92 2.51 -3.71
CA ALA A 424 8.10 1.35 -4.07
C ALA A 424 8.61 0.06 -3.43
N ALA A 425 7.70 -0.83 -3.05
CA ALA A 425 8.00 -2.19 -2.61
C ALA A 425 8.29 -3.14 -3.80
N VAL A 426 7.71 -2.86 -4.97
CA VAL A 426 7.91 -3.56 -6.24
C VAL A 426 8.47 -2.56 -7.24
N ASP A 427 9.60 -2.88 -7.89
CA ASP A 427 10.29 -1.97 -8.80
C ASP A 427 9.66 -1.90 -10.20
N GLY A 428 10.18 -1.01 -11.05
CA GLY A 428 9.62 -0.74 -12.38
C GLY A 428 9.76 -1.88 -13.40
N ASP A 429 10.50 -2.94 -13.08
CA ASP A 429 10.51 -4.21 -13.83
C ASP A 429 9.64 -5.27 -13.16
N ARG A 430 8.77 -4.86 -12.25
CA ARG A 430 7.86 -5.71 -11.46
C ARG A 430 8.59 -6.70 -10.55
N ARG A 431 9.76 -6.32 -10.03
CA ARG A 431 10.55 -7.15 -9.10
C ARG A 431 10.31 -6.72 -7.65
N ARG A 432 9.93 -7.68 -6.81
CA ARG A 432 9.77 -7.48 -5.36
C ARG A 432 11.11 -7.08 -4.73
N LYS A 433 11.20 -5.88 -4.14
CA LYS A 433 12.35 -5.40 -3.36
C LYS A 433 12.35 -6.01 -1.96
N LEU A 434 13.42 -5.82 -1.18
CA LEU A 434 13.45 -6.23 0.24
C LEU A 434 12.28 -5.68 1.06
N LEU A 435 11.84 -4.45 0.75
CA LEU A 435 10.67 -3.83 1.38
C LEU A 435 9.40 -4.70 1.23
N TRP A 436 9.17 -5.33 0.08
CA TRP A 436 7.97 -6.16 -0.11
C TRP A 436 7.91 -7.34 0.88
N TYR A 437 9.05 -7.99 1.14
CA TYR A 437 9.14 -9.08 2.12
C TYR A 437 8.93 -8.58 3.55
N ALA A 438 9.46 -7.40 3.88
CA ALA A 438 9.17 -6.77 5.17
C ALA A 438 7.68 -6.47 5.34
N LEU A 439 7.00 -5.96 4.30
CA LEU A 439 5.56 -5.70 4.34
C LEU A 439 4.74 -6.98 4.53
N ARG A 440 5.09 -8.07 3.82
CA ARG A 440 4.47 -9.39 4.01
C ARG A 440 4.52 -9.84 5.47
N ASP A 441 5.67 -9.70 6.11
CA ASP A 441 5.86 -10.16 7.48
C ASP A 441 5.18 -9.22 8.50
N LEU A 442 5.18 -7.91 8.24
CA LEU A 442 4.50 -6.90 9.07
C LEU A 442 2.97 -6.99 9.00
N TYR A 443 2.42 -7.32 7.84
CA TYR A 443 0.98 -7.41 7.62
C TYR A 443 0.40 -8.82 7.79
N ALA A 444 1.23 -9.77 8.23
CA ALA A 444 0.79 -11.08 8.67
C ALA A 444 -0.33 -10.97 9.74
N PRO A 445 -1.26 -11.95 9.84
CA PRO A 445 -2.35 -11.89 10.82
C PRO A 445 -1.92 -11.83 12.29
N LEU A 446 -0.65 -12.14 12.59
CA LEU A 446 -0.05 -12.00 13.90
C LEU A 446 1.28 -11.26 13.77
N LEU A 447 1.40 -10.11 14.44
CA LEU A 447 2.63 -9.34 14.51
C LEU A 447 3.07 -9.21 15.97
N ILE A 448 4.33 -9.56 16.24
CA ILE A 448 4.98 -9.37 17.55
C ILE A 448 6.11 -8.38 17.37
N THR A 449 6.12 -7.31 18.17
CA THR A 449 7.18 -6.31 18.14
C THR A 449 7.52 -5.82 19.55
N VAL A 450 8.72 -5.28 19.73
CA VAL A 450 9.10 -4.53 20.92
C VAL A 450 8.97 -3.05 20.62
N GLN A 451 8.16 -2.34 21.41
CA GLN A 451 7.82 -0.94 21.16
C GLN A 451 8.11 -0.06 22.37
N PRO A 452 8.60 1.18 22.16
CA PRO A 452 8.75 2.13 23.25
C PRO A 452 7.37 2.59 23.76
N ARG A 453 7.27 2.78 25.08
CA ARG A 453 6.18 3.50 25.76
C ARG A 453 6.76 4.42 26.81
N ALA A 454 5.97 5.39 27.27
CA ALA A 454 6.38 6.29 28.36
C ALA A 454 6.73 5.54 29.65
N SER A 455 6.11 4.38 29.89
CA SER A 455 6.39 3.49 31.03
C SER A 455 7.60 2.56 30.84
N GLY A 456 8.25 2.60 29.68
CA GLY A 456 9.30 1.67 29.28
C GLY A 456 8.90 0.77 28.10
N PRO A 457 9.85 0.03 27.50
CA PRO A 457 9.56 -0.89 26.39
C PRO A 457 8.51 -1.96 26.74
N VAL A 458 7.65 -2.25 25.77
CA VAL A 458 6.61 -3.28 25.86
C VAL A 458 6.75 -4.26 24.70
N VAL A 459 6.36 -5.51 24.92
CA VAL A 459 6.00 -6.42 23.82
C VAL A 459 4.60 -6.05 23.36
N SER A 460 4.44 -5.67 22.10
CA SER A 460 3.15 -5.53 21.46
C SER A 460 2.83 -6.78 20.66
N VAL A 461 1.64 -7.34 20.88
CA VAL A 461 1.08 -8.46 20.12
C VAL A 461 -0.17 -7.96 19.41
N VAL A 462 -0.09 -7.83 18.09
CA VAL A 462 -1.21 -7.46 17.23
C VAL A 462 -1.81 -8.73 16.65
N ASN A 463 -3.00 -9.09 17.14
CA ASN A 463 -3.77 -10.25 16.70
C ASN A 463 -4.89 -9.80 15.77
N ASP A 464 -4.63 -9.83 14.45
CA ASP A 464 -5.64 -9.58 13.41
C ASP A 464 -6.28 -10.91 12.92
N ARG A 465 -6.37 -11.91 13.79
CA ARG A 465 -7.11 -13.16 13.51
C ARG A 465 -8.55 -13.05 14.02
N PRO A 466 -9.49 -13.85 13.48
CA PRO A 466 -10.85 -13.92 13.99
C PRO A 466 -10.96 -14.61 15.36
N ASP A 467 -9.92 -15.35 15.76
CA ASP A 467 -9.87 -16.08 17.02
C ASP A 467 -8.97 -15.38 18.05
N PRO A 468 -9.31 -15.47 19.36
CA PRO A 468 -8.42 -15.00 20.41
C PRO A 468 -7.12 -15.82 20.45
N LEU A 469 -6.04 -15.17 20.88
CA LEU A 469 -4.74 -15.77 21.10
C LEU A 469 -4.40 -15.77 22.58
N VAL A 470 -4.39 -16.97 23.17
CA VAL A 470 -4.05 -17.19 24.59
C VAL A 470 -2.84 -18.12 24.68
N GLY A 471 -1.93 -17.84 25.60
CA GLY A 471 -0.75 -18.67 25.83
C GLY A 471 0.34 -17.93 26.59
N ASP A 472 1.59 -18.27 26.32
CA ASP A 472 2.74 -17.62 26.94
C ASP A 472 3.58 -16.87 25.91
N VAL A 473 4.13 -15.73 26.32
CA VAL A 473 5.21 -15.03 25.62
C VAL A 473 6.52 -15.31 26.37
N ARG A 474 7.46 -15.98 25.69
CA ARG A 474 8.79 -16.22 26.24
C ARG A 474 9.71 -15.08 25.82
N LEU A 475 10.36 -14.46 26.81
CA LEU A 475 11.35 -13.43 26.61
C LEU A 475 12.71 -13.93 27.09
N ARG A 476 13.76 -13.72 26.29
CA ARG A 476 15.14 -14.06 26.63
C ARG A 476 16.06 -12.92 26.26
N ARG A 477 16.80 -12.39 27.22
CA ARG A 477 17.96 -11.56 26.92
C ARG A 477 19.17 -12.47 26.78
N GLN A 478 19.84 -12.43 25.65
CA GLN A 478 20.98 -13.28 25.37
C GLN A 478 22.07 -12.55 24.60
N THR A 479 23.28 -13.11 24.62
CA THR A 479 24.39 -12.59 23.82
C THR A 479 24.23 -12.95 22.34
N LEU A 480 24.99 -12.31 21.43
CA LEU A 480 25.03 -12.69 20.02
C LEU A 480 25.64 -14.09 19.79
N ALA A 481 26.37 -14.61 20.78
CA ALA A 481 26.83 -16.00 20.82
C ALA A 481 25.79 -16.99 21.40
N GLY A 482 24.60 -16.50 21.79
CA GLY A 482 23.47 -17.34 22.21
C GLY A 482 23.46 -17.69 23.70
N GLN A 483 24.34 -17.08 24.51
CA GLN A 483 24.31 -17.26 25.96
C GLN A 483 23.12 -16.51 26.54
N VAL A 484 22.13 -17.23 27.09
CA VAL A 484 21.00 -16.64 27.81
C VAL A 484 21.48 -16.04 29.13
N LEU A 485 21.18 -14.76 29.34
CA LEU A 485 21.59 -13.97 30.50
C LEU A 485 20.43 -13.71 31.47
N ALA A 486 19.20 -13.61 30.93
CA ALA A 486 17.96 -13.49 31.70
C ALA A 486 16.80 -14.02 30.86
N GLU A 487 15.77 -14.55 31.51
CA GLU A 487 14.55 -15.00 30.85
C GLU A 487 13.31 -14.70 31.70
N ALA A 488 12.19 -14.51 31.03
CA ALA A 488 10.88 -14.37 31.66
C ALA A 488 9.81 -15.03 30.79
N LEU A 489 8.70 -15.39 31.44
CA LEU A 489 7.49 -15.89 30.80
C LEU A 489 6.34 -14.97 31.21
N LEU A 490 5.63 -14.43 30.22
CA LEU A 490 4.47 -13.55 30.43
C LEU A 490 3.22 -14.26 29.92
N GLU A 491 2.11 -14.13 30.64
CA GLU A 491 0.82 -14.61 30.14
C GLU A 491 0.32 -13.71 29.01
N LEU A 492 -0.17 -14.33 27.94
CA LEU A 492 -0.79 -13.68 26.79
C LEU A 492 -2.29 -13.97 26.79
N ASP A 493 -3.08 -12.91 26.75
CA ASP A 493 -4.50 -12.94 26.41
C ASP A 493 -4.77 -11.78 25.43
N ALA A 494 -4.74 -12.09 24.14
CA ALA A 494 -5.02 -11.15 23.06
C ALA A 494 -6.35 -11.52 22.39
N PRO A 495 -7.43 -10.74 22.60
CA PRO A 495 -8.69 -10.95 21.91
C PRO A 495 -8.54 -10.98 20.38
N ALA A 496 -9.54 -11.52 19.68
CA ALA A 496 -9.63 -11.40 18.23
C ALA A 496 -9.60 -9.92 17.80
N ARG A 497 -8.94 -9.61 16.70
CA ARG A 497 -8.87 -8.25 16.10
C ARG A 497 -8.41 -7.17 17.09
N SER A 498 -7.38 -7.45 17.88
CA SER A 498 -6.89 -6.54 18.92
C SER A 498 -5.37 -6.38 18.90
N ALA A 499 -4.88 -5.31 19.53
CA ALA A 499 -3.49 -5.18 19.89
C ALA A 499 -3.38 -5.09 21.42
N VAL A 500 -2.55 -5.94 22.01
CA VAL A 500 -2.27 -5.92 23.46
C VAL A 500 -0.79 -5.61 23.69
N THR A 501 -0.50 -5.09 24.87
CA THR A 501 0.88 -4.80 25.29
C THR A 501 1.20 -5.46 26.61
N LEU A 502 2.40 -6.05 26.68
CA LEU A 502 2.94 -6.69 27.87
C LEU A 502 4.22 -5.95 28.27
N PRO A 503 4.31 -5.39 29.49
CA PRO A 503 5.52 -4.72 29.95
C PRO A 503 6.71 -5.69 29.95
N VAL A 504 7.85 -5.26 29.39
CA VAL A 504 9.07 -6.06 29.46
C VAL A 504 9.66 -5.95 30.87
N PRO A 505 9.95 -7.06 31.57
CA PRO A 505 10.58 -7.03 32.89
C PRO A 505 11.92 -6.24 32.89
N PRO A 506 12.21 -5.40 33.90
CA PRO A 506 13.40 -4.56 33.93
C PRO A 506 14.72 -5.32 33.78
N GLU A 507 14.82 -6.53 34.31
CA GLU A 507 15.98 -7.41 34.21
C GLU A 507 16.32 -7.82 32.77
N LEU A 508 15.34 -7.78 31.87
CA LEU A 508 15.52 -8.04 30.44
C LEU A 508 15.91 -6.79 29.65
N LEU A 509 15.75 -5.59 30.22
CA LEU A 509 15.99 -4.30 29.55
C LEU A 509 17.32 -3.62 29.89
N ALA A 510 18.12 -4.20 30.81
CA ALA A 510 19.34 -3.59 31.31
C ALA A 510 20.61 -4.32 30.80
N PRO A 511 20.91 -4.30 29.48
CA PRO A 511 22.04 -5.06 28.94
C PRO A 511 23.36 -4.62 29.59
N GLN A 512 24.23 -5.58 29.86
CA GLN A 512 25.56 -5.28 30.41
C GLN A 512 26.47 -4.67 29.34
N ASP A 513 26.35 -5.17 28.11
CA ASP A 513 26.93 -4.59 26.90
C ASP A 513 25.85 -4.62 25.82
N ALA A 514 25.32 -3.45 25.44
CA ALA A 514 24.26 -3.34 24.44
C ALA A 514 24.69 -3.82 23.05
N ARG A 515 26.00 -3.83 22.77
CA ARG A 515 26.57 -4.18 21.46
C ARG A 515 26.52 -5.68 21.19
N ASP A 516 26.58 -6.49 22.24
CA ASP A 516 26.60 -7.96 22.16
C ASP A 516 25.29 -8.60 22.65
N GLN A 517 24.24 -7.83 22.94
CA GLN A 517 23.02 -8.38 23.55
C GLN A 517 21.77 -8.08 22.71
N VAL A 518 20.85 -9.03 22.73
CA VAL A 518 19.53 -8.94 22.11
C VAL A 518 18.45 -9.42 23.06
N LEU A 519 17.24 -8.91 22.87
CA LEU A 519 16.01 -9.44 23.47
C LEU A 519 15.27 -10.26 22.43
N VAL A 520 15.15 -11.56 22.67
CA VAL A 520 14.35 -12.49 21.87
C VAL A 520 12.98 -12.63 22.51
N VAL A 521 11.92 -12.44 21.72
CA VAL A 521 10.53 -12.56 22.13
C VAL A 521 9.86 -13.60 21.23
N GLU A 522 9.25 -14.62 21.83
CA GLU A 522 8.61 -15.72 21.11
C GLU A 522 7.20 -15.95 21.64
N ALA A 523 6.21 -16.00 20.75
CA ALA A 523 4.85 -16.43 21.08
C ALA A 523 4.18 -17.05 19.85
N ALA A 524 3.41 -18.13 20.07
CA ALA A 524 2.57 -18.75 19.04
C ALA A 524 3.30 -19.11 17.72
N GLY A 525 4.57 -19.51 17.79
CA GLY A 525 5.40 -19.84 16.63
C GLY A 525 5.97 -18.62 15.87
N SER A 526 5.66 -17.41 16.31
CA SER A 526 6.24 -16.16 15.82
C SER A 526 7.35 -15.67 16.75
N ARG A 527 8.30 -14.92 16.19
CA ARG A 527 9.46 -14.38 16.91
C ARG A 527 9.74 -12.94 16.52
N CYS A 528 10.16 -12.14 17.51
CA CYS A 528 10.79 -10.84 17.33
C CYS A 528 12.17 -10.86 18.00
N VAL A 529 13.19 -10.31 17.34
CA VAL A 529 14.52 -10.10 17.93
C VAL A 529 14.77 -8.60 17.98
N HIS A 530 14.84 -8.05 19.19
CA HIS A 530 15.11 -6.65 19.44
C HIS A 530 16.58 -6.46 19.81
N PHE A 531 17.31 -5.71 18.99
CA PHE A 531 18.70 -5.37 19.20
C PHE A 531 18.81 -4.12 20.09
N PHE A 532 19.71 -4.15 21.08
CA PHE A 532 19.92 -3.00 21.98
C PHE A 532 20.87 -1.95 21.41
N ALA A 533 21.60 -2.27 20.34
CA ALA A 533 22.48 -1.36 19.62
C ALA A 533 22.10 -1.32 18.12
N GLU A 534 22.37 -0.18 17.49
CA GLU A 534 22.37 -0.06 16.03
C GLU A 534 23.51 -0.90 15.42
N ASP A 535 23.38 -1.31 14.16
CA ASP A 535 24.33 -2.25 13.55
C ASP A 535 25.75 -1.68 13.52
N ARG A 536 25.87 -0.38 13.22
CA ARG A 536 27.15 0.36 13.22
C ARG A 536 27.91 0.28 14.54
N ASP A 537 27.21 0.09 15.66
CA ASP A 537 27.79 0.05 17.01
C ASP A 537 27.76 -1.36 17.61
N SER A 538 27.17 -2.33 16.88
CA SER A 538 26.99 -3.70 17.34
C SER A 538 28.30 -4.51 17.31
N ALA A 539 28.32 -5.62 18.04
CA ALA A 539 29.37 -6.63 17.98
C ALA A 539 29.00 -7.79 17.03
N LEU A 540 28.17 -7.52 16.01
CA LEU A 540 27.90 -8.48 14.94
C LEU A 540 29.21 -8.84 14.22
N VAL A 541 29.31 -10.08 13.78
CA VAL A 541 30.53 -10.61 13.15
C VAL A 541 30.18 -11.11 11.75
N ALA A 542 30.94 -10.66 10.75
CA ALA A 542 30.85 -11.18 9.38
C ALA A 542 31.18 -12.69 9.35
N GLY A 543 30.52 -13.44 8.46
CA GLY A 543 30.71 -14.90 8.38
C GLY A 543 30.16 -15.68 9.59
N ALA A 544 29.17 -15.15 10.30
CA ALA A 544 28.47 -15.81 11.41
C ALA A 544 27.53 -16.95 10.97
N TYR A 545 27.77 -17.55 9.80
CA TYR A 545 27.02 -18.69 9.29
C TYR A 545 27.87 -19.57 8.36
N GLU A 546 27.43 -20.81 8.21
CA GLU A 546 27.86 -21.73 7.16
C GLU A 546 26.72 -21.87 6.16
N ALA A 547 27.03 -21.87 4.86
CA ALA A 547 26.03 -22.00 3.81
C ALA A 547 26.43 -23.05 2.77
N SER A 548 25.42 -23.72 2.22
CA SER A 548 25.56 -24.64 1.08
C SER A 548 24.39 -24.45 0.12
N ALA A 549 24.60 -24.76 -1.16
CA ALA A 549 23.59 -24.64 -2.19
C ALA A 549 23.53 -25.91 -3.02
N ARG A 550 22.34 -26.30 -3.44
CA ARG A 550 22.13 -27.45 -4.33
C ARG A 550 21.07 -27.14 -5.37
N ALA A 551 21.24 -27.69 -6.57
CA ALA A 551 20.22 -27.62 -7.60
C ALA A 551 18.99 -28.42 -7.17
N VAL A 552 17.82 -27.86 -7.42
CA VAL A 552 16.50 -28.49 -7.23
C VAL A 552 15.66 -28.29 -8.49
N GLU A 553 14.53 -28.99 -8.58
CA GLU A 553 13.61 -28.75 -9.68
C GLU A 553 13.12 -27.30 -9.66
N GLY A 554 13.31 -26.59 -10.79
CA GLY A 554 12.90 -25.19 -10.94
C GLY A 554 13.76 -24.17 -10.18
N GLY A 555 14.97 -24.53 -9.74
CA GLY A 555 15.93 -23.54 -9.22
C GLY A 555 17.00 -24.10 -8.27
N VAL A 556 17.31 -23.34 -7.23
CA VAL A 556 18.37 -23.64 -6.24
C VAL A 556 17.80 -23.61 -4.83
N GLU A 557 18.25 -24.54 -3.98
CA GLU A 557 17.98 -24.50 -2.54
C GLU A 557 19.27 -24.14 -1.79
N ILE A 558 19.22 -23.08 -0.99
CA ILE A 558 20.32 -22.59 -0.16
C ILE A 558 20.01 -22.97 1.29
N SER A 559 20.87 -23.77 1.91
CA SER A 559 20.80 -24.10 3.33
C SER A 559 21.82 -23.29 4.10
N VAL A 560 21.37 -22.55 5.11
CA VAL A 560 22.21 -21.70 5.96
C VAL A 560 22.07 -22.12 7.41
N ARG A 561 23.21 -22.30 8.09
CA ARG A 561 23.31 -22.63 9.51
C ARG A 561 24.07 -21.53 10.24
N ALA A 562 23.42 -20.88 11.18
CA ALA A 562 24.01 -19.82 11.99
C ALA A 562 25.05 -20.38 12.96
N THR A 563 26.27 -19.83 12.93
CA THR A 563 27.34 -20.10 13.92
C THR A 563 27.41 -19.03 15.00
N GLY A 564 26.88 -17.83 14.71
CA GLY A 564 26.55 -16.74 15.64
C GLY A 564 25.20 -16.12 15.26
N THR A 565 24.77 -15.04 15.92
CA THR A 565 23.58 -14.30 15.47
C THR A 565 23.83 -13.69 14.09
N VAL A 566 22.95 -14.00 13.14
CA VAL A 566 22.90 -13.41 11.79
C VAL A 566 21.67 -12.53 11.71
N ARG A 567 21.85 -11.26 11.36
CA ARG A 567 20.76 -10.28 11.25
C ARG A 567 20.42 -10.00 9.78
N ASP A 568 19.15 -10.11 9.44
CA ASP A 568 18.58 -9.76 8.13
C ASP A 568 19.31 -10.38 6.93
N LEU A 569 19.56 -11.69 6.97
CA LEU A 569 20.12 -12.47 5.87
C LEU A 569 19.20 -12.44 4.64
N CYS A 570 19.77 -12.09 3.50
CA CYS A 570 19.12 -11.89 2.23
C CYS A 570 19.88 -12.62 1.10
N VAL A 571 19.14 -13.02 0.06
CA VAL A 571 19.67 -13.60 -1.17
C VAL A 571 19.32 -12.68 -2.34
N LEU A 572 20.28 -11.86 -2.77
CA LEU A 572 20.19 -10.96 -3.93
C LEU A 572 20.38 -11.76 -5.24
N ALA A 573 19.49 -12.74 -5.45
CA ALA A 573 19.60 -13.77 -6.48
C ALA A 573 19.64 -13.19 -7.91
N ASP A 574 19.07 -12.00 -8.11
CA ASP A 574 19.00 -11.29 -9.38
C ASP A 574 20.37 -10.79 -9.88
N LYS A 575 21.40 -10.84 -9.03
CA LYS A 575 22.81 -10.65 -9.41
C LYS A 575 23.41 -11.85 -10.16
N VAL A 576 22.86 -13.05 -9.97
CA VAL A 576 23.31 -14.28 -10.65
C VAL A 576 22.55 -14.50 -11.95
N ASP A 577 21.22 -14.38 -11.88
CA ASP A 577 20.32 -14.46 -13.03
C ASP A 577 19.24 -13.40 -12.85
N PRO A 578 19.05 -12.48 -13.81
CA PRO A 578 18.07 -11.42 -13.70
C PRO A 578 16.69 -11.90 -13.25
N ASP A 579 16.22 -13.07 -13.69
CA ASP A 579 14.88 -13.57 -13.37
C ASP A 579 14.82 -14.45 -12.12
N ALA A 580 15.94 -14.59 -11.39
CA ALA A 580 16.00 -15.37 -10.17
C ALA A 580 15.32 -14.64 -9.00
N VAL A 581 14.45 -15.37 -8.28
CA VAL A 581 13.67 -14.85 -7.15
C VAL A 581 13.83 -15.75 -5.95
N ALA A 582 14.36 -15.21 -4.85
CA ALA A 582 14.35 -15.88 -3.55
C ALA A 582 12.95 -15.82 -2.94
N GLU A 583 12.44 -16.94 -2.42
CA GLU A 583 11.07 -17.01 -1.88
C GLU A 583 10.90 -16.30 -0.54
N THR A 584 11.99 -16.11 0.19
CA THR A 584 12.04 -15.44 1.49
C THR A 584 13.31 -14.60 1.61
N GLN A 585 13.25 -13.54 2.41
CA GLN A 585 14.33 -12.58 2.63
C GLN A 585 14.32 -12.14 4.11
N LEU A 586 15.33 -11.36 4.52
CA LEU A 586 15.40 -10.70 5.84
C LEU A 586 15.39 -11.66 7.04
N HIS A 587 16.08 -12.80 6.92
CA HIS A 587 16.11 -13.80 8.00
C HIS A 587 17.04 -13.37 9.13
N THR A 588 16.49 -13.22 10.35
CA THR A 588 17.31 -13.12 11.56
C THR A 588 17.40 -14.49 12.24
N LEU A 589 18.62 -15.04 12.29
CA LEU A 589 18.94 -16.36 12.83
C LEU A 589 19.75 -16.22 14.12
N LEU A 590 19.40 -17.02 15.12
CA LEU A 590 20.17 -17.15 16.36
C LEU A 590 21.19 -18.31 16.23
N PRO A 591 22.23 -18.36 17.07
CA PRO A 591 23.26 -19.40 16.97
C PRO A 591 22.68 -20.82 17.00
N GLY A 592 23.09 -21.64 16.02
CA GLY A 592 22.64 -23.01 15.85
C GLY A 592 21.34 -23.17 15.06
N GLU A 593 20.66 -22.08 14.70
CA GLU A 593 19.47 -22.13 13.86
C GLU A 593 19.81 -22.34 12.40
N GLU A 594 18.86 -22.94 11.68
CA GLU A 594 18.99 -23.28 10.27
C GLU A 594 17.80 -22.74 9.49
N VAL A 595 18.05 -22.30 8.26
CA VAL A 595 17.02 -21.91 7.30
C VAL A 595 17.34 -22.49 5.93
N SER A 596 16.30 -22.90 5.21
CA SER A 596 16.38 -23.29 3.80
C SER A 596 15.65 -22.26 2.96
N ILE A 597 16.36 -21.64 2.02
CA ILE A 597 15.85 -20.59 1.14
C ILE A 597 15.84 -21.14 -0.27
N ARG A 598 14.65 -21.24 -0.85
CA ARG A 598 14.50 -21.58 -2.27
C ARG A 598 14.66 -20.34 -3.12
N VAL A 599 15.43 -20.46 -4.20
CA VAL A 599 15.54 -19.49 -5.29
C VAL A 599 14.92 -20.13 -6.52
N ARG A 600 13.85 -19.53 -7.04
CA ARG A 600 13.27 -19.90 -8.34
C ARG A 600 14.06 -19.24 -9.45
N THR A 601 14.49 -20.01 -10.43
CA THR A 601 15.31 -19.54 -11.55
C THR A 601 15.30 -20.59 -12.67
N THR A 602 15.49 -20.14 -13.91
CA THR A 602 15.73 -21.02 -15.06
C THR A 602 17.21 -21.09 -15.46
N SER A 603 18.07 -20.39 -14.71
CA SER A 603 19.50 -20.32 -14.95
C SER A 603 20.18 -21.68 -14.87
N SER A 604 21.23 -21.82 -15.69
CA SER A 604 22.14 -22.97 -15.67
C SER A 604 23.42 -22.71 -14.87
N GLU A 605 23.54 -21.53 -14.23
CA GLU A 605 24.66 -21.21 -13.35
C GLU A 605 24.76 -22.22 -12.20
N PRO A 606 25.99 -22.54 -11.73
CA PRO A 606 26.17 -23.50 -10.64
C PRO A 606 25.53 -22.97 -9.35
N PRO A 607 24.91 -23.84 -8.51
CA PRO A 607 24.30 -23.44 -7.24
C PRO A 607 25.19 -22.58 -6.34
N GLU A 608 26.51 -22.83 -6.38
CA GLU A 608 27.52 -22.10 -5.61
C GLU A 608 27.62 -20.61 -5.98
N ALA A 609 27.17 -20.21 -7.19
CA ALA A 609 27.10 -18.80 -7.58
C ALA A 609 26.18 -17.99 -6.66
N TYR A 610 25.13 -18.62 -6.13
CA TYR A 610 24.20 -17.99 -5.18
C TYR A 610 24.76 -17.85 -3.75
N LEU A 611 25.95 -18.40 -3.48
CA LEU A 611 26.67 -18.26 -2.22
C LEU A 611 27.76 -17.18 -2.28
N ALA A 612 27.92 -16.48 -3.41
CA ALA A 612 28.88 -15.40 -3.52
C ALA A 612 28.61 -14.32 -2.45
N SER A 613 29.67 -13.71 -1.92
CA SER A 613 29.59 -12.75 -0.80
C SER A 613 28.81 -11.46 -1.12
N THR A 614 28.53 -11.22 -2.41
CA THR A 614 27.72 -10.09 -2.87
C THR A 614 26.29 -10.49 -3.22
N VAL A 615 25.96 -11.78 -3.11
CA VAL A 615 24.64 -12.38 -3.40
C VAL A 615 23.97 -12.81 -2.10
N LEU A 616 24.63 -13.64 -1.29
CA LEU A 616 24.17 -14.00 0.05
C LEU A 616 24.76 -13.01 1.05
N MET A 617 23.95 -12.04 1.47
CA MET A 617 24.38 -10.90 2.29
C MET A 617 23.50 -10.77 3.53
N SER A 618 24.07 -10.25 4.61
CA SER A 618 23.37 -9.95 5.85
C SER A 618 23.86 -8.62 6.41
N ALA A 619 23.17 -8.07 7.42
CA ALA A 619 23.66 -6.89 8.12
C ALA A 619 25.04 -7.12 8.75
N ASN A 620 25.36 -8.36 9.15
CA ASN A 620 26.67 -8.73 9.67
C ASN A 620 27.80 -8.44 8.67
N ASP A 621 27.53 -8.57 7.37
CA ASP A 621 28.54 -8.38 6.32
C ASP A 621 28.85 -6.89 6.07
N LEU A 622 28.04 -5.99 6.62
CA LEU A 622 28.28 -4.54 6.59
C LEU A 622 29.14 -4.06 7.76
N VAL A 623 29.13 -4.78 8.90
CA VAL A 623 29.86 -4.42 10.12
C VAL A 623 31.28 -5.00 10.02
N THR A 624 32.22 -4.23 9.47
CA THR A 624 33.64 -4.62 9.30
C THR A 624 34.55 -4.18 10.43
#